data_AF-A0AAU2FJ75-F1
#
_entry.id   AF-A0AAU2FJ75-F1
#
_cell.length_a   1.000
_cell.length_b   1.000
_cell.length_c   1.000
_cell.angle_alpha   90.00
_cell.angle_beta   90.00
_cell.angle_gamma   90.00
#
_symmetry.space_group_name_H-M   'P 1'
#
loop_
_entity.id
_entity.type
_entity.pdbx_description
1 polymer ?
#
loop_
_entity_poly.entity_id
_entity_poly.type
_entity_poly.pdbx_seq_one_letter_code
_entity_poly.pdbx_strand_id
1 'polypeptide(L)'
;MTQARKRKMATRAVQEATGLRYTAALRVEAASRTAIGQPVPLSALLAECATQPEADVDWGEDVFTEYVPEVFESALLGGAVPYVSVLALAGALSAYGPRAEVRVESLEPLWRAVVASGRRRFRIGILCGSVDELCRAPGCPEMPVMNGIIEYCEGHLATCNAHVLVGMARHVGIDVSTDGGDDLERRGGSPEAEILILAASARGAFAEVRDAFVHSAFMNPSDIDELYMGETAAIDMRHAIEREEMRLLGLARAEYQRIRKAAGTCRACPQDLTYRHVDLQVPPDYYTAECTPSAPSNPAPDPWENAEKCPF
;
A
#
# COMPACT_ATOMS: atom_id res chain seq x y z
N MET A 1 25.48 5.31 -39.19
CA MET A 1 26.21 5.14 -37.91
C MET A 1 25.83 3.79 -37.31
N THR A 2 26.78 2.91 -36.98
CA THR A 2 26.50 1.52 -36.56
C THR A 2 25.96 1.40 -35.13
N GLN A 3 25.17 0.36 -34.86
CA GLN A 3 24.56 0.12 -33.54
C GLN A 3 25.61 -0.03 -32.43
N ALA A 4 26.72 -0.75 -32.70
CA ALA A 4 27.83 -0.91 -31.76
C ALA A 4 28.50 0.44 -31.38
N ARG A 5 28.62 1.39 -32.33
CA ARG A 5 29.16 2.72 -32.05
C ARG A 5 28.22 3.55 -31.18
N LYS A 6 26.90 3.44 -31.38
CA LYS A 6 25.89 4.05 -30.50
C LYS A 6 25.98 3.50 -29.07
N ARG A 7 26.06 2.17 -28.90
CA ARG A 7 26.20 1.52 -27.58
C ARG A 7 27.44 2.02 -26.83
N LYS A 8 28.62 2.00 -27.47
CA LYS A 8 29.87 2.48 -26.85
C LYS A 8 29.82 3.96 -26.44
N MET A 9 29.05 4.79 -27.14
CA MET A 9 28.83 6.19 -26.74
C MET A 9 27.86 6.30 -25.55
N ALA A 10 26.78 5.53 -25.53
CA ALA A 10 25.84 5.49 -24.40
C ALA A 10 26.51 4.98 -23.11
N THR A 11 27.29 3.90 -23.19
CA THR A 11 28.07 3.39 -22.04
C THR A 11 29.04 4.43 -21.49
N ARG A 12 29.69 5.20 -22.37
CA ARG A 12 30.60 6.29 -21.95
C ARG A 12 29.86 7.46 -21.32
N ALA A 13 28.69 7.83 -21.82
CA ALA A 13 27.86 8.85 -21.20
C ALA A 13 27.39 8.44 -19.78
N VAL A 14 27.05 7.16 -19.58
CA VAL A 14 26.78 6.63 -18.23
C VAL A 14 28.05 6.66 -17.37
N GLN A 15 29.20 6.30 -17.92
CA GLN A 15 30.48 6.33 -17.22
C GLN A 15 30.85 7.76 -16.75
N GLU A 16 30.73 8.74 -17.63
CA GLU A 16 30.98 10.16 -17.37
C GLU A 16 29.97 10.76 -16.35
N ALA A 17 28.73 10.28 -16.34
CA ALA A 17 27.68 10.75 -15.42
C ALA A 17 27.73 10.12 -14.01
N THR A 18 28.33 8.93 -13.87
CA THR A 18 28.27 8.13 -12.63
C THR A 18 29.62 7.89 -11.96
N GLY A 19 30.74 8.18 -12.65
CA GLY A 19 32.09 7.88 -12.15
C GLY A 19 32.47 6.38 -12.16
N LEU A 20 31.52 5.50 -12.49
CA LEU A 20 31.72 4.05 -12.52
C LEU A 20 32.82 3.63 -13.50
N ARG A 21 33.44 2.47 -13.23
CA ARG A 21 34.30 1.80 -14.22
C ARG A 21 33.48 1.37 -15.44
N TYR A 22 34.12 1.28 -16.61
CA TYR A 22 33.42 1.03 -17.89
C TYR A 22 32.57 -0.26 -17.88
N THR A 23 32.98 -1.27 -17.12
CA THR A 23 32.26 -2.53 -16.83
C THR A 23 30.95 -2.30 -16.08
N ALA A 24 30.99 -1.58 -14.96
CA ALA A 24 29.80 -1.22 -14.19
C ALA A 24 28.89 -0.24 -14.97
N ALA A 25 29.47 0.74 -15.67
CA ALA A 25 28.72 1.62 -16.57
C ALA A 25 28.05 0.86 -17.74
N LEU A 26 28.66 -0.23 -18.23
CA LEU A 26 28.06 -1.12 -19.24
C LEU A 26 26.89 -1.93 -18.67
N ARG A 27 26.98 -2.39 -17.41
CA ARG A 27 25.86 -3.02 -16.69
C ARG A 27 24.71 -2.04 -16.49
N VAL A 28 24.97 -0.81 -16.04
CA VAL A 28 23.94 0.24 -15.87
C VAL A 28 23.30 0.63 -17.23
N GLU A 29 24.09 0.79 -18.30
CA GLU A 29 23.57 1.04 -19.65
C GLU A 29 22.84 -0.18 -20.25
N ALA A 30 23.16 -1.41 -19.82
CA ALA A 30 22.37 -2.59 -20.15
C ALA A 30 21.03 -2.61 -19.41
N ALA A 31 21.04 -2.39 -18.10
CA ALA A 31 19.83 -2.37 -17.28
C ALA A 31 18.86 -1.24 -17.63
N SER A 32 19.37 -0.05 -17.99
CA SER A 32 18.53 1.04 -18.52
C SER A 32 17.90 0.72 -19.88
N ARG A 33 18.29 -0.38 -20.53
CA ARG A 33 17.64 -0.95 -21.73
C ARG A 33 16.87 -2.24 -21.44
N THR A 34 16.96 -2.79 -20.23
CA THR A 34 16.25 -4.03 -19.88
C THR A 34 14.76 -3.73 -19.93
N ALA A 35 14.11 -4.30 -20.94
CA ALA A 35 12.67 -4.35 -20.99
C ALA A 35 12.16 -5.07 -19.74
N ILE A 36 11.04 -4.59 -19.19
CA ILE A 36 10.26 -5.23 -18.12
C ILE A 36 10.29 -6.75 -18.35
N GLY A 37 10.89 -7.49 -17.42
CA GLY A 37 11.23 -8.89 -17.62
C GLY A 37 9.98 -9.73 -17.90
N GLN A 38 10.11 -10.81 -18.67
CA GLN A 38 9.06 -11.82 -18.70
C GLN A 38 8.89 -12.38 -17.27
N PRO A 39 7.66 -12.64 -16.79
CA PRO A 39 7.46 -13.29 -15.51
C PRO A 39 8.16 -14.66 -15.48
N VAL A 40 8.84 -14.95 -14.38
CA VAL A 40 9.57 -16.21 -14.17
C VAL A 40 9.02 -16.90 -12.93
N PRO A 41 8.85 -18.24 -12.94
CA PRO A 41 8.37 -18.92 -11.74
C PRO A 41 9.43 -18.83 -10.63
N LEU A 42 8.98 -18.62 -9.40
CA LEU A 42 9.81 -18.55 -8.20
C LEU A 42 10.70 -19.80 -8.06
N SER A 43 10.24 -20.98 -8.50
CA SER A 43 11.04 -22.20 -8.57
C SER A 43 12.21 -22.13 -9.56
N ALA A 44 12.09 -21.40 -10.67
CA ALA A 44 13.23 -21.17 -11.58
C ALA A 44 14.21 -20.16 -10.97
N LEU A 45 13.71 -19.12 -10.29
CA LEU A 45 14.56 -18.18 -9.56
C LEU A 45 15.29 -18.85 -8.39
N LEU A 46 14.62 -19.73 -7.65
CA LEU A 46 15.21 -20.57 -6.60
C LEU A 46 16.19 -21.61 -7.18
N ALA A 47 15.91 -22.18 -8.35
CA ALA A 47 16.85 -23.08 -9.03
C ALA A 47 18.10 -22.34 -9.51
N GLU A 48 17.96 -21.13 -10.06
CA GLU A 48 19.09 -20.27 -10.44
C GLU A 48 19.92 -19.90 -9.19
N CYS A 49 19.25 -19.43 -8.13
CA CYS A 49 19.85 -19.15 -6.82
C CYS A 49 20.53 -20.38 -6.17
N ALA A 50 20.12 -21.61 -6.49
CA ALA A 50 20.72 -22.83 -5.95
C ALA A 50 21.83 -23.43 -6.85
N THR A 51 22.00 -22.95 -8.08
CA THR A 51 22.90 -23.57 -9.07
C THR A 51 23.92 -22.62 -9.70
N GLN A 52 23.68 -21.30 -9.67
CA GLN A 52 24.67 -20.34 -10.16
C GLN A 52 25.78 -20.14 -9.13
N PRO A 53 27.05 -20.07 -9.58
CA PRO A 53 28.17 -19.71 -8.72
C PRO A 53 28.08 -18.23 -8.31
N GLU A 54 28.82 -17.89 -7.27
CA GLU A 54 28.99 -16.51 -6.83
C GLU A 54 29.57 -15.65 -7.96
N ALA A 55 29.04 -14.44 -8.13
CA ALA A 55 29.40 -13.53 -9.20
C ALA A 55 30.34 -12.43 -8.73
N ASP A 56 31.46 -12.25 -9.44
CA ASP A 56 32.34 -11.10 -9.26
C ASP A 56 31.70 -9.83 -9.85
N VAL A 57 31.39 -8.89 -8.96
CA VAL A 57 30.72 -7.63 -9.28
C VAL A 57 31.60 -6.45 -8.88
N ASP A 58 31.91 -5.62 -9.88
CA ASP A 58 32.61 -4.35 -9.71
C ASP A 58 31.63 -3.30 -9.16
N TRP A 59 31.56 -3.19 -7.84
CA TRP A 59 30.66 -2.30 -7.10
C TRP A 59 31.06 -0.80 -7.17
N GLY A 60 32.25 -0.50 -7.69
CA GLY A 60 32.86 0.83 -7.65
C GLY A 60 33.88 0.97 -6.51
N GLU A 61 34.58 2.11 -6.48
CA GLU A 61 35.75 2.31 -5.60
C GLU A 61 35.37 2.78 -4.19
N ASP A 62 34.12 3.23 -4.00
CA ASP A 62 33.59 3.76 -2.72
C ASP A 62 32.76 2.73 -1.92
N VAL A 63 32.71 1.47 -2.35
CA VAL A 63 31.95 0.40 -1.66
C VAL A 63 32.88 -0.45 -0.80
N PHE A 64 32.58 -0.52 0.50
CA PHE A 64 33.29 -1.38 1.45
C PHE A 64 33.04 -2.85 1.11
N THR A 65 34.04 -3.53 0.55
CA THR A 65 33.95 -4.91 0.05
C THR A 65 33.59 -5.94 1.13
N GLU A 66 33.83 -5.62 2.41
CA GLU A 66 33.49 -6.48 3.55
C GLU A 66 31.99 -6.49 3.93
N TYR A 67 31.18 -5.58 3.35
CA TYR A 67 29.74 -5.48 3.59
C TYR A 67 28.87 -5.83 2.38
N VAL A 68 29.48 -6.24 1.27
CA VAL A 68 28.77 -6.69 0.08
C VAL A 68 28.22 -8.10 0.33
N PRO A 69 26.93 -8.37 0.07
CA PRO A 69 26.38 -9.71 0.18
C PRO A 69 26.89 -10.63 -0.94
N GLU A 70 26.94 -11.93 -0.68
CA GLU A 70 27.14 -12.94 -1.73
C GLU A 70 26.00 -12.82 -2.76
N VAL A 71 26.36 -12.63 -4.03
CA VAL A 71 25.43 -12.45 -5.16
C VAL A 71 25.68 -13.46 -6.27
N PHE A 72 24.66 -13.72 -7.08
CA PHE A 72 24.80 -14.37 -8.39
C PHE A 72 24.24 -13.46 -9.50
N GLU A 73 24.76 -13.59 -10.72
CA GLU A 73 24.18 -12.92 -11.90
C GLU A 73 22.92 -13.69 -12.32
N SER A 74 21.74 -13.14 -12.01
CA SER A 74 20.46 -13.72 -12.40
C SER A 74 20.11 -13.31 -13.83
N ALA A 75 20.05 -14.27 -14.74
CA ALA A 75 19.52 -14.06 -16.08
C ALA A 75 18.00 -13.79 -16.05
N LEU A 76 17.31 -14.27 -15.01
CA LEU A 76 15.87 -14.12 -14.81
C LEU A 76 15.49 -12.72 -14.29
N LEU A 77 16.30 -12.14 -13.39
CA LEU A 77 16.11 -10.78 -12.87
C LEU A 77 16.94 -9.72 -13.62
N GLY A 78 17.87 -10.12 -14.48
CA GLY A 78 18.60 -9.25 -15.41
C GLY A 78 19.87 -8.59 -14.83
N GLY A 79 20.42 -9.12 -13.74
CA GLY A 79 21.65 -8.62 -13.10
C GLY A 79 21.98 -9.33 -11.79
N ALA A 80 22.94 -8.80 -11.05
CA ALA A 80 23.40 -9.33 -9.77
C ALA A 80 22.31 -9.25 -8.67
N VAL A 81 22.06 -10.37 -7.99
CA VAL A 81 21.04 -10.49 -6.94
C VAL A 81 21.58 -11.28 -5.74
N PRO A 82 21.37 -10.83 -4.49
CA PRO A 82 21.79 -11.58 -3.31
C PRO A 82 21.03 -12.90 -3.14
N TYR A 83 21.75 -13.97 -2.80
CA TYR A 83 21.14 -15.27 -2.48
C TYR A 83 20.10 -15.15 -1.36
N VAL A 84 20.43 -14.37 -0.31
CA VAL A 84 19.55 -14.12 0.84
C VAL A 84 18.25 -13.40 0.45
N SER A 85 18.28 -12.50 -0.53
CA SER A 85 17.08 -11.82 -1.02
C SER A 85 16.12 -12.78 -1.74
N VAL A 86 16.64 -13.74 -2.53
CA VAL A 86 15.78 -14.72 -3.20
C VAL A 86 15.06 -15.62 -2.18
N LEU A 87 15.76 -16.02 -1.11
CA LEU A 87 15.17 -16.79 -0.02
C LEU A 87 14.13 -15.97 0.77
N ALA A 88 14.41 -14.70 1.06
CA ALA A 88 13.46 -13.80 1.72
C ALA A 88 12.20 -13.56 0.88
N LEU A 89 12.35 -13.37 -0.44
CA LEU A 89 11.23 -13.27 -1.38
C LEU A 89 10.41 -14.57 -1.42
N ALA A 90 11.06 -15.74 -1.40
CA ALA A 90 10.37 -17.02 -1.32
C ALA A 90 9.61 -17.21 0.00
N GLY A 91 10.15 -16.71 1.12
CA GLY A 91 9.46 -16.65 2.40
C GLY A 91 8.21 -15.76 2.34
N ALA A 92 8.34 -14.54 1.80
CA ALA A 92 7.23 -13.62 1.61
C ALA A 92 6.13 -14.18 0.69
N LEU A 93 6.51 -14.99 -0.30
CA LEU A 93 5.61 -15.65 -1.27
C LEU A 93 5.23 -17.08 -0.91
N SER A 94 5.56 -17.55 0.30
CA SER A 94 5.30 -18.93 0.75
C SER A 94 3.82 -19.34 0.63
N ALA A 95 2.91 -18.41 0.88
CA ALA A 95 1.46 -18.56 0.67
C ALA A 95 1.07 -18.94 -0.77
N TYR A 96 1.79 -18.44 -1.78
CA TYR A 96 1.56 -18.71 -3.21
C TYR A 96 2.34 -19.93 -3.72
N GLY A 97 3.21 -20.50 -2.88
CA GLY A 97 4.02 -21.67 -3.19
C GLY A 97 5.09 -21.45 -4.28
N PRO A 98 5.82 -22.52 -4.65
CA PRO A 98 7.02 -22.42 -5.49
C PRO A 98 6.73 -22.07 -6.97
N ARG A 99 5.47 -21.97 -7.39
CA ARG A 99 5.08 -21.59 -8.76
C ARG A 99 4.71 -20.11 -8.90
N ALA A 100 4.74 -19.34 -7.81
CA ALA A 100 4.48 -17.90 -7.82
C ALA A 100 5.34 -17.21 -8.89
N GLU A 101 4.74 -16.43 -9.79
CA GLU A 101 5.51 -15.73 -10.83
C GLU A 101 6.11 -14.44 -10.27
N VAL A 102 7.41 -14.23 -10.49
CA VAL A 102 8.16 -13.03 -10.12
C VAL A 102 8.47 -12.26 -11.40
N ARG A 103 8.21 -10.96 -11.41
CA ARG A 103 8.48 -10.06 -12.54
C ARG A 103 9.26 -8.84 -12.08
N VAL A 104 10.34 -8.48 -12.77
CA VAL A 104 11.08 -7.23 -12.51
C VAL A 104 10.31 -6.02 -13.05
N GLU A 105 10.05 -5.03 -12.19
CA GLU A 105 9.49 -3.72 -12.55
C GLU A 105 10.56 -2.67 -12.79
N SER A 106 11.62 -2.68 -11.98
CA SER A 106 12.79 -1.82 -12.16
C SER A 106 14.04 -2.53 -11.66
N LEU A 107 15.18 -2.25 -12.30
CA LEU A 107 16.48 -2.74 -11.89
C LEU A 107 17.48 -1.59 -11.92
N GLU A 108 18.04 -1.28 -10.77
CA GLU A 108 19.19 -0.40 -10.57
C GLU A 108 20.35 -1.32 -10.15
N PRO A 109 21.23 -1.76 -11.07
CA PRO A 109 22.09 -2.96 -10.91
C PRO A 109 23.06 -2.99 -9.73
N LEU A 110 23.22 -1.88 -9.01
CA LEU A 110 24.12 -1.72 -7.88
C LEU A 110 23.38 -1.30 -6.60
N TRP A 111 22.04 -1.25 -6.61
CA TRP A 111 21.25 -0.67 -5.52
C TRP A 111 20.02 -1.50 -5.18
N ARG A 112 19.13 -1.73 -6.15
CA ARG A 112 17.84 -2.38 -5.91
C ARG A 112 17.25 -2.99 -7.18
N ALA A 113 16.47 -4.04 -7.01
CA ALA A 113 15.48 -4.47 -7.99
C ALA A 113 14.10 -4.33 -7.36
N VAL A 114 13.14 -3.69 -8.02
CA VAL A 114 11.74 -3.84 -7.66
C VAL A 114 11.17 -4.99 -8.46
N VAL A 115 10.64 -5.98 -7.77
CA VAL A 115 9.93 -7.12 -8.36
C VAL A 115 8.47 -7.09 -7.93
N ALA A 116 7.59 -7.71 -8.70
CA ALA A 116 6.20 -7.92 -8.34
C ALA A 116 5.86 -9.41 -8.42
N SER A 117 5.02 -9.89 -7.51
CA SER A 117 4.43 -11.21 -7.55
C SER A 117 3.00 -11.15 -7.02
N GLY A 118 2.04 -11.55 -7.85
CA GLY A 118 0.62 -11.30 -7.59
C GLY A 118 0.32 -9.80 -7.42
N ARG A 119 -0.37 -9.45 -6.34
CA ARG A 119 -0.70 -8.05 -5.96
C ARG A 119 0.38 -7.37 -5.12
N ARG A 120 1.43 -8.12 -4.76
CA ARG A 120 2.45 -7.70 -3.81
C ARG A 120 3.68 -7.29 -4.59
N ARG A 121 4.12 -6.06 -4.37
CA ARG A 121 5.35 -5.52 -4.95
C ARG A 121 6.44 -5.68 -3.91
N PHE A 122 7.69 -5.83 -4.31
CA PHE A 122 8.80 -6.02 -3.39
C PHE A 122 10.05 -5.30 -3.88
N ARG A 123 10.73 -4.58 -3.01
CA ARG A 123 12.04 -4.00 -3.23
C ARG A 123 13.09 -4.98 -2.71
N ILE A 124 13.78 -5.64 -3.63
CA ILE A 124 15.02 -6.36 -3.36
C ILE A 124 16.14 -5.32 -3.23
N GLY A 125 16.82 -5.29 -2.08
CA GLY A 125 18.01 -4.45 -1.88
C GLY A 125 19.29 -5.21 -2.29
N ILE A 126 19.98 -4.76 -3.33
CA ILE A 126 21.13 -5.50 -3.91
C ILE A 126 22.36 -5.40 -3.00
N LEU A 127 22.67 -4.22 -2.43
CA LEU A 127 23.81 -4.03 -1.53
C LEU A 127 23.59 -4.55 -0.10
N CYS A 128 22.35 -4.89 0.28
CA CYS A 128 21.99 -5.20 1.67
C CYS A 128 21.24 -6.53 1.84
N GLY A 129 20.92 -7.25 0.77
CA GLY A 129 20.23 -8.54 0.86
C GLY A 129 18.78 -8.48 1.34
N SER A 130 18.13 -7.31 1.30
CA SER A 130 16.76 -7.14 1.81
C SER A 130 15.68 -7.52 0.78
N VAL A 131 14.45 -7.72 1.28
CA VAL A 131 13.21 -7.78 0.49
C VAL A 131 12.10 -7.08 1.28
N ASP A 132 11.75 -5.86 0.88
CA ASP A 132 10.71 -5.06 1.52
C ASP A 132 9.45 -5.09 0.66
N GLU A 133 8.24 -5.33 1.21
CA GLU A 133 7.04 -5.18 0.39
C GLU A 133 6.82 -3.70 0.02
N LEU A 134 6.48 -3.41 -1.25
CA LEU A 134 6.19 -2.08 -1.77
C LEU A 134 4.70 -1.83 -1.96
N CYS A 135 4.30 -0.56 -1.89
CA CYS A 135 2.92 -0.11 -2.02
C CYS A 135 2.36 -0.71 -3.29
N ARG A 136 1.18 -1.32 -3.20
CA ARG A 136 0.55 -1.99 -4.35
C ARG A 136 0.44 -1.06 -5.55
N ALA A 137 0.37 0.25 -5.32
CA ALA A 137 0.56 1.32 -6.30
C ALA A 137 1.91 1.19 -7.06
N PRO A 138 1.91 0.78 -8.34
CA PRO A 138 3.15 0.57 -9.10
C PRO A 138 3.93 1.86 -9.31
N GLY A 139 5.26 1.78 -9.24
CA GLY A 139 6.13 2.96 -9.32
C GLY A 139 6.08 3.88 -8.09
N CYS A 140 5.14 3.68 -7.16
CA CYS A 140 5.25 4.21 -5.82
C CYS A 140 6.45 3.53 -5.13
N PRO A 141 7.48 4.28 -4.69
CA PRO A 141 8.62 3.72 -3.97
C PRO A 141 8.27 3.45 -2.49
N GLU A 142 7.14 3.97 -2.04
CA GLU A 142 6.55 3.72 -0.72
C GLU A 142 6.15 2.25 -0.57
N MET A 143 5.87 1.84 0.67
CA MET A 143 5.49 0.48 1.06
C MET A 143 3.95 0.34 1.17
N PRO A 144 3.34 -0.87 1.08
CA PRO A 144 1.91 -1.01 1.28
C PRO A 144 1.68 -0.95 2.77
N VAL A 145 0.47 -0.58 3.17
CA VAL A 145 0.21 -0.37 4.60
C VAL A 145 -0.50 -1.56 5.28
N MET A 146 -0.87 -2.65 4.58
CA MET A 146 -1.46 -3.89 5.14
C MET A 146 -2.85 -4.20 4.54
N ASN A 147 -3.44 -5.41 4.70
CA ASN A 147 -4.51 -5.94 3.83
C ASN A 147 -5.89 -6.16 4.51
N GLY A 148 -6.93 -5.39 4.17
CA GLY A 148 -8.22 -5.35 4.92
C GLY A 148 -8.10 -4.53 6.20
N ILE A 149 -6.91 -4.58 6.77
CA ILE A 149 -6.06 -3.51 7.29
C ILE A 149 -5.76 -2.50 6.15
N ILE A 150 -5.27 -1.30 6.45
CA ILE A 150 -5.19 -0.20 5.46
C ILE A 150 -3.96 -0.33 4.57
N GLU A 151 -4.09 -0.52 3.26
CA GLU A 151 -2.94 -0.71 2.32
C GLU A 151 -2.24 0.61 1.89
N TYR A 152 -2.72 1.76 2.35
CA TYR A 152 -2.56 3.04 1.66
C TYR A 152 -1.79 4.06 2.50
N CYS A 153 -0.79 4.71 1.90
CA CYS A 153 -0.19 5.91 2.49
C CYS A 153 -1.21 7.06 2.54
N GLU A 154 -0.98 8.08 3.35
CA GLU A 154 -1.89 9.23 3.52
C GLU A 154 -2.19 9.93 2.18
N GLY A 155 -1.23 9.98 1.26
CA GLY A 155 -1.46 10.48 -0.11
C GLY A 155 -2.47 9.64 -0.89
N HIS A 156 -2.45 8.32 -0.73
CA HIS A 156 -3.44 7.43 -1.32
C HIS A 156 -4.80 7.53 -0.61
N LEU A 157 -4.83 7.52 0.73
CA LEU A 157 -6.07 7.69 1.52
C LEU A 157 -6.76 9.03 1.23
N ALA A 158 -6.01 10.11 1.13
CA ALA A 158 -6.50 11.42 0.72
C ALA A 158 -6.94 11.48 -0.76
N THR A 159 -6.60 10.46 -1.58
CA THR A 159 -7.19 10.26 -2.92
C THR A 159 -8.36 9.28 -2.94
N CYS A 160 -8.52 8.39 -1.97
CA CYS A 160 -9.65 7.46 -1.89
C CYS A 160 -11.01 8.19 -1.90
N ASN A 161 -12.02 7.52 -2.43
CA ASN A 161 -13.41 7.97 -2.38
C ASN A 161 -14.15 7.33 -1.18
N ALA A 162 -15.35 7.81 -0.88
CA ALA A 162 -16.18 7.32 0.23
C ALA A 162 -16.33 5.78 0.20
N HIS A 163 -16.84 5.24 -0.91
CA HIS A 163 -17.08 3.81 -1.11
C HIS A 163 -15.84 2.92 -0.87
N VAL A 164 -14.65 3.37 -1.26
CA VAL A 164 -13.39 2.64 -1.05
C VAL A 164 -13.01 2.60 0.44
N LEU A 165 -13.21 3.71 1.16
CA LEU A 165 -12.99 3.77 2.61
C LEU A 165 -14.06 2.95 3.37
N VAL A 166 -15.31 2.93 2.90
CA VAL A 166 -16.40 2.08 3.39
C VAL A 166 -16.04 0.60 3.27
N GLY A 167 -15.48 0.19 2.12
CA GLY A 167 -15.03 -1.19 1.91
C GLY A 167 -13.94 -1.63 2.89
N MET A 168 -12.92 -0.79 3.11
CA MET A 168 -11.89 -1.05 4.11
C MET A 168 -12.47 -1.09 5.52
N ALA A 169 -13.38 -0.16 5.86
CA ALA A 169 -14.03 -0.11 7.17
C ALA A 169 -14.79 -1.40 7.49
N ARG A 170 -15.47 -2.01 6.52
CA ARG A 170 -16.11 -3.33 6.69
C ARG A 170 -15.10 -4.43 6.98
N HIS A 171 -13.95 -4.45 6.29
CA HIS A 171 -12.93 -5.48 6.49
C HIS A 171 -12.25 -5.33 7.85
N VAL A 172 -11.79 -4.12 8.20
CA VAL A 172 -11.29 -3.82 9.56
C VAL A 172 -12.32 -4.24 10.61
N GLY A 173 -13.61 -3.95 10.39
CA GLY A 173 -14.67 -4.38 11.30
C GLY A 173 -14.78 -5.90 11.43
N ILE A 174 -14.79 -6.64 10.32
CA ILE A 174 -14.85 -8.12 10.34
C ILE A 174 -13.63 -8.72 11.06
N ASP A 175 -12.44 -8.18 10.80
CA ASP A 175 -11.19 -8.64 11.41
C ASP A 175 -11.22 -8.38 12.93
N VAL A 176 -11.61 -7.17 13.34
CA VAL A 176 -11.78 -6.77 14.75
C VAL A 176 -12.86 -7.59 15.47
N SER A 177 -13.97 -7.92 14.80
CA SER A 177 -15.03 -8.79 15.34
C SER A 177 -14.53 -10.22 15.54
N THR A 178 -13.68 -10.71 14.62
CA THR A 178 -13.11 -12.05 14.66
C THR A 178 -12.03 -12.19 15.75
N ASP A 179 -11.13 -11.20 15.88
CA ASP A 179 -10.05 -11.18 16.87
C ASP A 179 -10.52 -10.82 18.29
N GLY A 180 -11.59 -10.02 18.40
CA GLY A 180 -12.22 -9.65 19.67
C GLY A 180 -13.03 -10.79 20.30
N GLY A 181 -13.60 -11.69 19.49
CA GLY A 181 -14.51 -12.72 19.98
C GLY A 181 -15.72 -12.10 20.70
N ASP A 182 -16.17 -12.70 21.80
CA ASP A 182 -17.31 -12.20 22.59
C ASP A 182 -16.98 -10.95 23.44
N ASP A 183 -15.71 -10.51 23.48
CA ASP A 183 -15.27 -9.34 24.27
C ASP A 183 -15.54 -8.03 23.53
N LEU A 184 -16.65 -7.38 23.89
CA LEU A 184 -17.08 -6.12 23.31
C LEU A 184 -16.14 -4.94 23.60
N GLU A 185 -15.35 -4.98 24.67
CA GLU A 185 -14.39 -3.91 24.98
C GLU A 185 -13.18 -3.97 24.05
N ARG A 186 -12.82 -5.17 23.56
CA ARG A 186 -11.74 -5.39 22.60
C ARG A 186 -12.10 -5.07 21.14
N ARG A 187 -13.37 -4.83 20.84
CA ARG A 187 -13.85 -4.47 19.49
C ARG A 187 -13.85 -2.96 19.20
N GLY A 188 -13.72 -2.12 20.24
CA GLY A 188 -13.58 -0.67 20.09
C GLY A 188 -12.13 -0.24 19.91
N GLY A 189 -11.89 0.97 19.40
CA GLY A 189 -10.54 1.57 19.45
C GLY A 189 -9.53 1.16 18.36
N SER A 190 -9.95 0.50 17.27
CA SER A 190 -9.02 0.12 16.18
C SER A 190 -8.29 1.33 15.57
N PRO A 191 -6.94 1.34 15.51
CA PRO A 191 -6.16 2.38 14.83
C PRO A 191 -6.46 2.48 13.32
N GLU A 192 -6.78 1.36 12.68
CA GLU A 192 -7.20 1.32 11.28
C GLU A 192 -8.55 2.04 11.12
N ALA A 193 -9.52 1.76 12.00
CA ALA A 193 -10.78 2.50 12.00
C ALA A 193 -10.54 4.02 12.18
N GLU A 194 -9.59 4.44 13.01
CA GLU A 194 -9.22 5.86 13.14
C GLU A 194 -8.69 6.44 11.82
N ILE A 195 -7.71 5.81 11.18
CA ILE A 195 -7.11 6.28 9.93
C ILE A 195 -8.16 6.38 8.81
N LEU A 196 -9.09 5.42 8.72
CA LEU A 196 -10.22 5.48 7.78
C LEU A 196 -11.18 6.62 8.10
N ILE A 197 -11.48 6.87 9.37
CA ILE A 197 -12.35 7.98 9.79
C ILE A 197 -11.68 9.34 9.55
N LEU A 198 -10.37 9.47 9.70
CA LEU A 198 -9.63 10.68 9.33
C LEU A 198 -9.72 10.94 7.81
N ALA A 199 -9.43 9.92 7.00
CA ALA A 199 -9.55 9.99 5.54
C ALA A 199 -10.99 10.30 5.10
N ALA A 200 -11.99 9.68 5.74
CA ALA A 200 -13.40 9.91 5.45
C ALA A 200 -13.84 11.34 5.83
N SER A 201 -13.35 11.86 6.95
CA SER A 201 -13.62 13.23 7.41
C SER A 201 -13.07 14.28 6.45
N ALA A 202 -11.88 14.04 5.88
CA ALA A 202 -11.32 14.87 4.80
C ALA A 202 -12.14 14.81 3.50
N ARG A 203 -13.03 13.82 3.34
CA ARG A 203 -13.87 13.60 2.15
C ARG A 203 -15.35 13.94 2.33
N GLY A 204 -15.81 14.28 3.54
CA GLY A 204 -17.26 14.37 3.83
C GLY A 204 -17.96 13.00 3.82
N ALA A 205 -17.21 11.91 3.96
CA ALA A 205 -17.68 10.53 3.87
C ALA A 205 -17.86 9.85 5.25
N PHE A 206 -17.80 10.64 6.33
CA PHE A 206 -17.68 10.12 7.69
C PHE A 206 -18.76 9.11 8.07
N ALA A 207 -20.03 9.44 7.84
CA ALA A 207 -21.16 8.61 8.27
C ALA A 207 -21.11 7.22 7.60
N GLU A 208 -20.95 7.17 6.28
CA GLU A 208 -20.90 5.91 5.53
C GLU A 208 -19.77 4.99 6.03
N VAL A 209 -18.59 5.56 6.29
CA VAL A 209 -17.40 4.81 6.73
C VAL A 209 -17.53 4.36 8.19
N ARG A 210 -18.09 5.20 9.07
CA ARG A 210 -18.41 4.85 10.45
C ARG A 210 -19.39 3.69 10.50
N ASP A 211 -20.53 3.80 9.82
CA ASP A 211 -21.62 2.83 9.88
C ASP A 211 -21.13 1.47 9.36
N ALA A 212 -20.33 1.49 8.28
CA ALA A 212 -19.68 0.32 7.73
C ALA A 212 -18.70 -0.37 8.69
N PHE A 213 -17.88 0.38 9.44
CA PHE A 213 -17.01 -0.20 10.46
C PHE A 213 -17.82 -0.76 11.63
N VAL A 214 -18.72 0.04 12.20
CA VAL A 214 -19.50 -0.31 13.41
C VAL A 214 -20.39 -1.53 13.17
N HIS A 215 -21.09 -1.61 12.04
CA HIS A 215 -21.95 -2.76 11.72
C HIS A 215 -21.15 -4.06 11.52
N SER A 216 -19.91 -3.96 11.03
CA SER A 216 -19.03 -5.12 10.83
C SER A 216 -18.25 -5.52 12.09
N ALA A 217 -17.87 -4.57 12.95
CA ALA A 217 -17.14 -4.79 14.19
C ALA A 217 -18.03 -5.31 15.33
N PHE A 218 -19.28 -4.85 15.40
CA PHE A 218 -20.21 -5.18 16.47
C PHE A 218 -21.38 -5.98 15.93
N MET A 219 -22.37 -5.27 15.40
CA MET A 219 -23.57 -5.76 14.75
C MET A 219 -24.29 -4.55 14.13
N ASN A 220 -25.19 -4.77 13.17
CA ASN A 220 -26.15 -3.73 12.79
C ASN A 220 -27.17 -3.52 13.93
N PRO A 221 -27.41 -2.28 14.40
CA PRO A 221 -28.34 -2.01 15.50
C PRO A 221 -29.76 -2.56 15.35
N SER A 222 -30.27 -2.77 14.12
CA SER A 222 -31.58 -3.38 13.89
C SER A 222 -31.63 -4.87 14.26
N ASP A 223 -30.49 -5.56 14.26
CA ASP A 223 -30.43 -7.02 14.32
C ASP A 223 -30.20 -7.50 15.77
N ILE A 224 -29.89 -6.58 16.69
CA ILE A 224 -29.58 -6.85 18.10
C ILE A 224 -30.76 -7.51 18.80
N ASP A 225 -31.98 -7.00 18.62
CA ASP A 225 -33.19 -7.54 19.26
C ASP A 225 -33.62 -8.91 18.69
N GLU A 226 -33.19 -9.24 17.47
CA GLU A 226 -33.46 -10.54 16.86
C GLU A 226 -32.44 -11.61 17.26
N LEU A 227 -31.18 -11.20 17.47
CA LEU A 227 -30.06 -12.11 17.76
C LEU A 227 -29.77 -12.28 19.26
N TYR A 228 -30.07 -11.29 20.10
CA TYR A 228 -29.88 -11.35 21.55
C TYR A 228 -31.19 -11.55 22.31
N MET A 229 -31.54 -12.82 22.54
CA MET A 229 -32.72 -13.24 23.33
C MET A 229 -32.66 -12.83 24.83
N GLY A 230 -31.59 -12.17 25.29
CA GLY A 230 -31.38 -11.75 26.67
C GLY A 230 -31.20 -10.23 26.77
N GLU A 231 -32.07 -9.57 27.55
CA GLU A 231 -32.15 -8.11 27.70
C GLU A 231 -30.81 -7.47 28.06
N THR A 232 -30.01 -8.09 28.95
CA THR A 232 -28.70 -7.55 29.36
C THR A 232 -27.68 -7.56 28.22
N ALA A 233 -27.54 -8.65 27.48
CA ALA A 233 -26.56 -8.74 26.39
C ALA A 233 -26.91 -7.80 25.22
N ALA A 234 -28.21 -7.61 24.95
CA ALA A 234 -28.70 -6.63 23.97
C ALA A 234 -28.40 -5.18 24.39
N ILE A 235 -28.47 -4.88 25.70
CA ILE A 235 -28.10 -3.57 26.27
C ILE A 235 -26.57 -3.37 26.21
N ASP A 236 -25.78 -4.37 26.56
CA ASP A 236 -24.31 -4.30 26.55
C ASP A 236 -23.77 -4.08 25.12
N MET A 237 -24.34 -4.75 24.12
CA MET A 237 -24.03 -4.53 22.70
C MET A 237 -24.36 -3.10 22.25
N ARG A 238 -25.55 -2.59 22.60
CA ARG A 238 -25.94 -1.19 22.28
C ARG A 238 -25.01 -0.18 22.93
N HIS A 239 -24.69 -0.33 24.22
CA HIS A 239 -23.73 0.54 24.88
C HIS A 239 -22.32 0.46 24.28
N ALA A 240 -21.90 -0.71 23.77
CA ALA A 240 -20.60 -0.83 23.09
C ALA A 240 -20.57 -0.07 21.75
N ILE A 241 -21.64 -0.20 20.94
CA ILE A 241 -21.84 0.55 19.70
C ILE A 241 -21.86 2.06 19.96
N GLU A 242 -22.68 2.53 20.90
CA GLU A 242 -22.79 3.95 21.26
C GLU A 242 -21.45 4.56 21.70
N ARG A 243 -20.66 3.81 22.50
CA ARG A 243 -19.32 4.25 22.92
C ARG A 243 -18.39 4.43 21.71
N GLU A 244 -18.36 3.48 20.79
CA GLU A 244 -17.49 3.54 19.61
C GLU A 244 -17.96 4.62 18.63
N GLU A 245 -19.27 4.75 18.36
CA GLU A 245 -19.80 5.82 17.52
C GLU A 245 -19.43 7.21 18.05
N MET A 246 -19.57 7.44 19.35
CA MET A 246 -19.21 8.71 19.99
C MET A 246 -17.71 8.97 19.94
N ARG A 247 -16.87 7.93 20.04
CA ARG A 247 -15.41 8.01 19.88
C ARG A 247 -15.02 8.43 18.47
N LEU A 248 -15.53 7.74 17.45
CA LEU A 248 -15.26 8.04 16.04
C LEU A 248 -15.81 9.41 15.63
N LEU A 249 -16.96 9.81 16.16
CA LEU A 249 -17.52 11.16 15.96
C LEU A 249 -16.64 12.26 16.58
N GLY A 250 -16.03 11.99 17.75
CA GLY A 250 -15.06 12.88 18.38
C GLY A 250 -13.83 13.11 17.50
N LEU A 251 -13.25 12.01 17.00
CA LEU A 251 -12.10 12.02 16.09
C LEU A 251 -12.41 12.80 14.80
N ALA A 252 -13.53 12.48 14.15
CA ALA A 252 -13.95 13.14 12.91
C ALA A 252 -14.14 14.65 13.08
N ARG A 253 -14.78 15.09 14.18
CA ARG A 253 -14.97 16.52 14.49
C ARG A 253 -13.64 17.25 14.67
N ALA A 254 -12.68 16.64 15.36
CA ALA A 254 -11.36 17.23 15.58
C ALA A 254 -10.59 17.40 14.26
N GLU A 255 -10.56 16.35 13.43
CA GLU A 255 -9.89 16.37 12.13
C GLU A 255 -10.53 17.37 11.15
N TYR A 256 -11.86 17.40 11.12
CA TYR A 256 -12.62 18.32 10.31
C TYR A 256 -12.33 19.79 10.65
N GLN A 257 -12.28 20.12 11.94
CA GLN A 257 -11.91 21.46 12.42
C GLN A 257 -10.44 21.78 12.12
N ARG A 258 -9.54 20.80 12.22
CA ARG A 258 -8.12 20.95 11.86
C ARG A 258 -7.96 21.35 10.39
N ILE A 259 -8.61 20.62 9.47
CA ILE A 259 -8.55 20.91 8.04
C ILE A 259 -9.19 22.27 7.74
N ARG A 260 -10.36 22.58 8.31
CA ARG A 260 -11.01 23.91 8.13
C ARG A 260 -10.13 25.06 8.58
N LYS A 261 -9.49 24.95 9.74
CA LYS A 261 -8.57 25.97 10.26
C LYS A 261 -7.31 26.12 9.39
N ALA A 262 -6.85 25.05 8.75
CA ALA A 262 -5.73 25.08 7.82
C ALA A 262 -6.10 25.68 6.44
N ALA A 263 -7.31 25.42 5.94
CA ALA A 263 -7.81 26.01 4.70
C ALA A 263 -8.17 27.50 4.86
N GLY A 264 -8.74 27.87 6.02
CA GLY A 264 -9.16 29.24 6.36
C GLY A 264 -10.42 29.69 5.60
N THR A 265 -10.37 29.71 4.28
CA THR A 265 -11.47 30.07 3.39
C THR A 265 -11.86 28.91 2.48
N CYS A 266 -13.13 28.85 2.09
CA CYS A 266 -13.62 27.82 1.18
C CYS A 266 -12.92 27.89 -0.19
N ARG A 267 -12.63 26.73 -0.78
CA ARG A 267 -11.97 26.65 -2.11
C ARG A 267 -12.84 27.14 -3.27
N ALA A 268 -14.17 27.15 -3.11
CA ALA A 268 -15.12 27.53 -4.16
C ALA A 268 -15.77 28.91 -3.95
N CYS A 269 -15.82 29.42 -2.71
CA CYS A 269 -16.39 30.73 -2.40
C CYS A 269 -15.54 31.43 -1.31
N PRO A 270 -15.49 32.76 -1.26
CA PRO A 270 -14.62 33.50 -0.33
C PRO A 270 -15.11 33.50 1.13
N GLN A 271 -15.92 32.51 1.54
CA GLN A 271 -16.46 32.40 2.88
C GLN A 271 -15.44 31.79 3.85
N ASP A 272 -15.40 32.32 5.07
CA ASP A 272 -14.59 31.80 6.17
C ASP A 272 -15.13 30.44 6.65
N LEU A 273 -14.25 29.45 6.76
CA LEU A 273 -14.56 28.10 7.24
C LEU A 273 -14.44 27.98 8.76
N THR A 274 -13.70 28.88 9.41
CA THR A 274 -13.20 28.77 10.79
C THR A 274 -14.32 28.70 11.83
N TYR A 275 -15.40 29.45 11.62
CA TYR A 275 -16.50 29.61 12.59
C TYR A 275 -17.78 28.86 12.21
N ARG A 276 -17.78 28.11 11.10
CA ARG A 276 -18.97 27.37 10.65
C ARG A 276 -19.15 26.08 11.44
N HIS A 277 -20.39 25.74 11.78
CA HIS A 277 -20.77 24.44 12.34
C HIS A 277 -20.17 23.27 11.55
N VAL A 278 -19.77 22.22 12.30
CA VAL A 278 -19.19 21.00 11.74
C VAL A 278 -20.28 20.20 11.03
N ASP A 279 -20.07 19.95 9.75
CA ASP A 279 -20.96 19.19 8.89
C ASP A 279 -20.13 18.10 8.20
N LEU A 280 -20.11 16.90 8.80
CA LEU A 280 -19.24 15.81 8.37
C LEU A 280 -19.67 15.15 7.05
N GLN A 281 -20.76 15.62 6.42
CA GLN A 281 -21.19 15.23 5.07
C GLN A 281 -20.64 16.17 3.98
N VAL A 282 -20.16 17.36 4.34
CA VAL A 282 -19.54 18.33 3.42
C VAL A 282 -18.04 18.33 3.65
N PRO A 283 -17.17 18.04 2.66
CA PRO A 283 -15.73 18.00 2.89
C PRO A 283 -15.21 19.34 3.47
N PRO A 284 -14.26 19.31 4.42
CA PRO A 284 -13.90 20.48 5.24
C PRO A 284 -13.37 21.68 4.43
N ASP A 285 -12.77 21.45 3.26
CA ASP A 285 -12.35 22.47 2.29
C ASP A 285 -13.50 23.33 1.71
N TYR A 286 -14.75 22.92 1.92
CA TYR A 286 -15.94 23.53 1.33
C TYR A 286 -16.89 24.10 2.39
N TYR A 287 -17.56 25.19 2.00
CA TYR A 287 -18.53 25.87 2.85
C TYR A 287 -19.84 25.08 2.92
N THR A 288 -20.54 24.91 1.79
CA THR A 288 -21.76 24.10 1.63
C THR A 288 -21.53 22.89 0.73
N ALA A 289 -22.48 21.94 0.72
CA ALA A 289 -22.51 20.88 -0.29
C ALA A 289 -22.54 21.42 -1.73
N GLU A 290 -23.13 22.60 -1.97
CA GLU A 290 -23.13 23.29 -3.27
C GLU A 290 -21.75 23.84 -3.66
N CYS A 291 -20.88 24.11 -2.68
CA CYS A 291 -19.49 24.51 -2.91
C CYS A 291 -18.60 23.31 -3.25
N THR A 292 -18.99 22.11 -2.84
CA THR A 292 -18.30 20.88 -3.23
C THR A 292 -18.49 20.68 -4.74
N PRO A 293 -17.42 20.51 -5.54
CA PRO A 293 -17.57 20.18 -6.94
C PRO A 293 -18.35 18.85 -7.04
N SER A 294 -19.40 18.83 -7.86
CA SER A 294 -20.20 17.61 -8.07
C SER A 294 -19.27 16.46 -8.42
N ALA A 295 -19.32 15.38 -7.63
CA ALA A 295 -18.46 14.23 -7.84
C ALA A 295 -18.61 13.75 -9.30
N PRO A 296 -17.50 13.51 -10.03
CA PRO A 296 -17.59 13.00 -11.40
C PRO A 296 -18.39 11.70 -11.36
N SER A 297 -19.48 11.64 -12.13
CA SER A 297 -20.53 10.62 -12.03
C SER A 297 -20.14 9.23 -12.57
N ASN A 298 -18.85 8.90 -12.55
CA ASN A 298 -18.37 7.54 -12.78
C ASN A 298 -18.43 6.80 -11.44
N PRO A 299 -19.36 5.84 -11.26
CA PRO A 299 -19.12 4.81 -10.26
C PRO A 299 -17.78 4.16 -10.62
N ALA A 300 -16.85 4.14 -9.67
CA ALA A 300 -15.72 3.23 -9.79
C ALA A 300 -16.32 1.81 -9.87
N PRO A 301 -15.96 0.99 -10.88
CA PRO A 301 -16.54 -0.34 -11.02
C PRO A 301 -16.32 -1.14 -9.73
N ASP A 302 -17.33 -1.91 -9.35
CA ASP A 302 -17.36 -2.62 -8.08
C ASP A 302 -16.12 -3.53 -7.96
N PRO A 303 -15.25 -3.37 -6.94
CA PRO A 303 -14.10 -4.26 -6.76
C PRO A 303 -14.52 -5.73 -6.57
N TRP A 304 -15.79 -6.01 -6.24
CA TRP A 304 -16.33 -7.35 -6.06
C TRP A 304 -16.90 -8.01 -7.32
N GLU A 305 -17.10 -7.25 -8.42
CA GLU A 305 -17.41 -7.85 -9.74
C GLU A 305 -16.23 -8.72 -10.27
N ASN A 306 -15.07 -8.66 -9.60
CA ASN A 306 -13.86 -9.44 -9.89
C ASN A 306 -13.34 -10.28 -8.70
N ALA A 307 -14.11 -10.44 -7.62
CA ALA A 307 -13.61 -11.00 -6.36
C ALA A 307 -13.65 -12.53 -6.23
N GLU A 308 -14.13 -13.29 -7.22
CA GLU A 308 -14.10 -14.76 -7.18
C GLU A 308 -12.67 -15.36 -7.16
N LYS A 309 -11.61 -14.56 -7.33
CA LYS A 309 -10.23 -15.06 -7.49
C LYS A 309 -9.18 -14.25 -6.71
N CYS A 310 -9.14 -14.46 -5.40
CA CYS A 310 -7.89 -14.74 -4.65
C CYS A 310 -8.18 -15.00 -3.16
N PRO A 311 -8.22 -16.28 -2.77
CA PRO A 311 -7.42 -16.73 -1.65
C PRO A 311 -6.50 -17.89 -2.08
N PHE A 312 -5.18 -17.70 -1.88
CA PHE A 312 -4.09 -18.69 -2.04
C PHE A 312 -3.92 -19.32 -3.44
#